data_AF-A0A7V3J9E2-F1
#
_entry.id   AF-A0A7V3J9E2-F1
#
_cell.length_a   1.000
_cell.length_b   1.000
_cell.length_c   1.000
_cell.angle_alpha   90.00
_cell.angle_beta   90.00
_cell.angle_gamma   90.00
#
_symmetry.space_group_name_H-M   'P 1'
#
loop_
_entity.id
_entity.type
_entity.pdbx_description
1 polymer ?
#
loop_
_entity_poly.entity_id
_entity_poly.type
_entity_poly.pdbx_seq_one_letter_code
_entity_poly.pdbx_strand_id
1 'polypeptide(L)'
;MEEKARIRSFRDLDVYRTAHEAAMLVLKEIVPKLPKEEKDDLGDQLRRSVKAVPRLIAEGFAKRHQVKGFQKYLDDAQGESNESQASLEQCRDAYDKFVDLKICEKLIDTYDKISRQLYNLSLAWNKFYEKRSYDARLTKCISQTQTNYERQ
;
A
#
# COMPACT_ATOMS: atom_id res chain seq x y z
N MET A 1 -14.27 16.05 -15.27
CA MET A 1 -13.20 15.07 -14.97
C MET A 1 -12.26 15.75 -14.01
N GLU A 2 -12.14 15.23 -12.80
CA GLU A 2 -11.30 15.84 -11.75
C GLU A 2 -9.83 15.63 -12.11
N GLU A 3 -9.08 16.73 -12.22
CA GLU A 3 -7.65 16.68 -12.54
C GLU A 3 -6.91 16.04 -11.37
N LYS A 4 -6.41 14.81 -11.57
CA LYS A 4 -5.65 14.11 -10.52
C LYS A 4 -4.41 14.92 -10.17
N ALA A 5 -4.35 15.37 -8.92
CA ALA A 5 -3.23 16.14 -8.40
C ALA A 5 -1.90 15.41 -8.61
N ARG A 6 -0.86 16.18 -8.96
CA ARG A 6 0.49 15.64 -9.17
C ARG A 6 1.04 15.05 -7.87
N ILE A 7 1.35 13.76 -7.89
CA ILE A 7 1.95 13.04 -6.75
C ILE A 7 3.40 13.53 -6.57
N ARG A 8 3.67 14.19 -5.44
CA ARG A 8 5.01 14.69 -5.02
C ARG A 8 5.55 13.92 -3.82
N SER A 9 4.66 13.43 -2.96
CA SER A 9 4.95 12.68 -1.74
C SER A 9 4.09 11.42 -1.64
N PHE A 10 4.52 10.45 -0.82
CA PHE A 10 3.69 9.29 -0.48
C PHE A 10 2.36 9.71 0.17
N ARG A 11 2.32 10.89 0.82
CA ARG A 11 1.11 11.47 1.40
C ARG A 11 0.03 11.81 0.38
N ASP A 12 0.43 11.99 -0.88
CA ASP A 12 -0.50 12.26 -1.98
C ASP A 12 -1.19 10.98 -2.48
N LEU A 13 -0.70 9.79 -2.09
CA LEU A 13 -1.33 8.52 -2.44
C LEU A 13 -2.60 8.30 -1.60
N ASP A 14 -3.74 8.13 -2.27
CA ASP A 14 -5.03 7.86 -1.61
C ASP A 14 -4.97 6.62 -0.72
N VAL A 15 -4.25 5.58 -1.18
CA VAL A 15 -4.06 4.32 -0.45
C VAL A 15 -3.25 4.52 0.83
N TYR A 16 -2.28 5.43 0.83
CA TYR A 16 -1.52 5.75 2.04
C TYR A 16 -2.42 6.41 3.08
N ARG A 17 -3.22 7.42 2.69
CA ARG A 17 -4.11 8.13 3.61
C ARG A 17 -5.13 7.17 4.22
N THR A 18 -5.76 6.37 3.36
CA THR A 18 -6.73 5.35 3.77
C THR A 18 -6.12 4.33 4.74
N ALA A 19 -4.93 3.80 4.43
CA ALA A 19 -4.23 2.84 5.29
C ALA A 19 -3.81 3.45 6.63
N HIS A 20 -3.36 4.72 6.63
CA HIS A 20 -2.97 5.40 7.86
C HIS A 20 -4.18 5.62 8.79
N GLU A 21 -5.30 6.09 8.24
CA GLU A 21 -6.54 6.31 9.00
C GLU A 21 -7.10 4.99 9.55
N ALA A 22 -7.13 3.93 8.72
CA ALA A 22 -7.56 2.60 9.14
C ALA A 22 -6.70 2.07 10.30
N ALA A 23 -5.37 2.19 10.19
CA ALA A 23 -4.46 1.79 11.26
C ALA A 23 -4.70 2.56 12.56
N MET A 24 -4.97 3.87 12.49
CA MET A 24 -5.28 4.66 13.68
C MET A 24 -6.59 4.22 14.33
N LEU A 25 -7.60 3.89 13.53
CA LEU A 25 -8.88 3.40 14.03
C LEU A 25 -8.71 2.04 14.72
N VAL A 26 -7.99 1.09 14.13
CA VAL A 26 -7.69 -0.20 14.75
C VAL A 26 -6.99 -0.03 16.11
N LEU A 27 -5.94 0.79 16.15
CA LEU A 27 -5.13 0.99 17.36
C LEU A 27 -5.89 1.66 18.51
N LYS A 28 -6.92 2.44 18.20
CA LYS A 28 -7.74 3.16 19.18
C LYS A 28 -8.99 2.40 19.59
N GLU A 29 -9.64 1.72 18.64
CA GLU A 29 -10.98 1.18 18.84
C GLU A 29 -11.05 -0.34 18.95
N ILE A 30 -10.08 -1.08 18.41
CA ILE A 30 -10.08 -2.55 18.42
C ILE A 30 -9.10 -3.07 19.45
N VAL A 31 -7.82 -2.76 19.29
CA VAL A 31 -6.78 -3.39 20.12
C VAL A 31 -6.95 -3.12 21.63
N PRO A 32 -7.35 -1.92 22.10
CA PRO A 32 -7.55 -1.69 23.53
C PRO A 32 -8.74 -2.45 24.13
N LYS A 33 -9.64 -2.97 23.31
CA LYS A 33 -10.84 -3.67 23.76
C LYS A 33 -10.65 -5.19 23.84
N LEU A 34 -9.63 -5.74 23.18
CA LEU A 34 -9.32 -7.17 23.23
C LEU A 34 -9.08 -7.65 24.67
N PRO A 35 -9.38 -8.94 24.98
CA PRO A 35 -9.05 -9.53 26.26
C PRO A 35 -7.56 -9.41 26.59
N LYS A 36 -7.21 -9.41 27.89
CA LYS A 36 -5.81 -9.24 28.32
C LYS A 36 -4.93 -10.41 27.88
N GLU A 37 -5.53 -11.58 27.75
CA GLU A 37 -4.92 -12.83 27.30
C GLU A 37 -4.40 -12.70 25.85
N GLU A 38 -5.05 -11.86 25.03
CA GLU A 38 -4.67 -11.62 23.63
C GLU A 38 -3.64 -10.51 23.43
N LYS A 39 -3.24 -9.84 24.52
CA LYS A 39 -2.38 -8.65 24.44
C LYS A 39 -1.08 -8.91 23.68
N ASP A 40 -0.46 -10.05 23.96
CA ASP A 40 0.84 -10.45 23.41
C ASP A 40 0.70 -11.47 22.26
N ASP A 41 -0.53 -11.76 21.82
CA ASP A 41 -0.82 -12.59 20.65
C ASP A 41 -1.57 -11.78 19.57
N LEU A 42 -2.89 -11.96 19.41
CA LEU A 42 -3.67 -11.27 18.39
C LEU A 42 -3.52 -9.74 18.45
N GLY A 43 -3.47 -9.19 19.67
CA GLY A 43 -3.27 -7.77 19.90
C GLY A 43 -1.92 -7.25 19.38
N ASP A 44 -0.83 -8.00 19.55
CA ASP A 44 0.50 -7.62 19.06
C ASP A 44 0.61 -7.81 17.53
N GLN A 45 0.13 -8.94 17.02
CA GLN A 45 0.08 -9.21 15.58
C GLN A 45 -0.70 -8.12 14.85
N LEU A 46 -1.92 -7.81 15.29
CA LEU A 46 -2.75 -6.77 14.70
C LEU A 46 -2.10 -5.39 14.81
N ARG A 47 -1.44 -5.06 15.93
CA ARG A 47 -0.68 -3.80 16.03
C ARG A 47 0.40 -3.72 14.96
N ARG A 48 1.18 -4.79 14.78
CA ARG A 48 2.30 -4.81 13.84
C ARG A 48 1.80 -4.67 12.40
N SER A 49 0.85 -5.50 11.99
CA SER A 49 0.40 -5.55 10.61
C SER A 49 -0.26 -4.24 10.15
N VAL A 50 -1.16 -3.67 10.96
CA VAL A 50 -1.82 -2.39 10.60
C VAL A 50 -0.84 -1.22 10.51
N LYS A 51 0.21 -1.22 11.35
CA LYS A 51 1.26 -0.19 11.29
C LYS A 51 2.17 -0.40 10.08
N ALA A 52 2.37 -1.64 9.63
CA ALA A 52 3.27 -1.98 8.54
C ALA A 52 2.75 -1.45 7.19
N VAL A 53 1.46 -1.62 6.88
CA VAL A 53 0.87 -1.19 5.59
C VAL A 53 1.23 0.25 5.19
N PRO A 54 0.91 1.31 5.97
CA PRO A 54 1.27 2.67 5.60
C PRO A 54 2.78 2.95 5.62
N ARG A 55 3.56 2.21 6.44
CA ARG A 55 5.03 2.35 6.48
C ARG A 55 5.69 1.80 5.23
N LEU A 56 5.25 0.62 4.77
CA LEU A 56 5.73 -0.02 3.55
C LEU A 56 5.39 0.83 2.31
N ILE A 57 4.20 1.43 2.25
CA ILE A 57 3.86 2.38 1.17
C ILE A 57 4.84 3.57 1.16
N ALA A 58 5.12 4.17 2.33
CA ALA A 58 6.03 5.30 2.44
C ALA A 58 7.47 4.92 2.04
N GLU A 59 7.97 3.77 2.51
CA GLU A 59 9.31 3.27 2.19
C GLU A 59 9.44 2.88 0.72
N GLY A 60 8.44 2.19 0.18
CA GLY A 60 8.36 1.85 -1.23
C GLY A 60 8.37 3.09 -2.13
N PHE A 61 7.62 4.13 -1.76
CA PHE A 61 7.60 5.38 -2.50
C PHE A 61 8.97 6.09 -2.53
N ALA A 62 9.77 5.99 -1.46
CA ALA A 62 11.14 6.49 -1.46
C ALA A 62 12.01 5.77 -2.49
N LYS A 63 11.74 4.48 -2.73
CA LYS A 63 12.43 3.62 -3.70
C LYS A 63 11.75 3.57 -5.08
N ARG A 64 10.73 4.41 -5.35
CA ARG A 64 9.95 4.41 -6.62
C ARG A 64 10.79 4.46 -7.89
N HIS A 65 11.94 5.14 -7.87
CA HIS A 65 12.86 5.20 -9.00
C HIS A 65 13.42 3.82 -9.43
N GLN A 66 13.31 2.81 -8.58
CA GLN A 66 13.65 1.41 -8.85
C GLN A 66 12.37 0.58 -8.96
N VAL A 67 12.06 0.04 -10.14
CA VAL A 67 10.81 -0.72 -10.38
C VAL A 67 10.65 -1.86 -9.40
N LYS A 68 11.64 -2.76 -9.37
CA LYS A 68 11.65 -3.92 -8.48
C LYS A 68 11.66 -3.51 -7.02
N GLY A 69 12.29 -2.36 -6.72
CA GLY A 69 12.28 -1.76 -5.40
C GLY A 69 10.85 -1.45 -4.96
N PHE A 70 10.13 -0.60 -5.69
CA PHE A 70 8.78 -0.21 -5.29
C PHE A 70 7.79 -1.37 -5.32
N GLN A 71 7.86 -2.23 -6.36
CA GLN A 71 6.98 -3.38 -6.49
C GLN A 71 7.04 -4.27 -5.24
N LYS A 72 8.26 -4.62 -4.78
CA LYS A 72 8.43 -5.42 -3.56
C LYS A 72 7.70 -4.82 -2.36
N TYR A 73 7.81 -3.52 -2.12
CA TYR A 73 7.13 -2.86 -0.99
C TYR A 73 5.61 -2.83 -1.14
N LEU A 74 5.09 -2.74 -2.36
CA LEU A 74 3.65 -2.82 -2.61
C LEU A 74 3.13 -4.24 -2.36
N ASP A 75 3.88 -5.25 -2.76
CA ASP A 75 3.56 -6.66 -2.50
C ASP A 75 3.60 -6.96 -0.99
N ASP A 76 4.65 -6.52 -0.30
CA ASP A 76 4.77 -6.64 1.17
C ASP A 76 3.61 -5.92 1.86
N ALA A 77 3.26 -4.69 1.42
CA ALA A 77 2.13 -3.94 1.98
C ALA A 77 0.78 -4.65 1.75
N GLN A 78 0.63 -5.36 0.64
CA GLN A 78 -0.55 -6.15 0.35
C GLN A 78 -0.63 -7.39 1.26
N GLY A 79 0.50 -8.03 1.54
CA GLY A 79 0.60 -9.11 2.53
C GLY A 79 0.13 -8.64 3.92
N GLU A 80 0.67 -7.53 4.41
CA GLU A 80 0.30 -6.94 5.70
C GLU A 80 -1.17 -6.47 5.75
N SER A 81 -1.72 -6.04 4.61
CA SER A 81 -3.14 -5.68 4.47
C SER A 81 -4.05 -6.91 4.60
N ASN A 82 -3.62 -8.05 4.05
CA ASN A 82 -4.37 -9.31 4.16
C ASN A 82 -4.25 -9.89 5.57
N GLU A 83 -3.08 -9.82 6.21
CA GLU A 83 -2.91 -10.19 7.62
C GLU A 83 -3.81 -9.33 8.52
N SER A 84 -3.86 -8.02 8.28
CA SER A 84 -4.75 -7.11 9.01
C SER A 84 -6.24 -7.51 8.87
N GLN A 85 -6.69 -7.90 7.67
CA GLN A 85 -8.06 -8.38 7.45
C GLN A 85 -8.35 -9.65 8.22
N ALA A 86 -7.49 -10.67 8.11
CA ALA A 86 -7.66 -11.93 8.80
C ALA A 86 -7.70 -11.75 10.33
N SER A 87 -6.83 -10.90 10.88
CA SER A 87 -6.85 -10.57 12.30
C SER A 87 -8.12 -9.82 12.73
N LEU A 88 -8.68 -8.95 11.86
CA LEU A 88 -9.94 -8.27 12.15
C LEU A 88 -11.15 -9.21 12.08
N GLU A 89 -11.14 -10.19 11.18
CA GLU A 89 -12.14 -11.27 11.14
C GLU A 89 -12.09 -12.10 12.43
N GLN A 90 -10.89 -12.45 12.90
CA GLN A 90 -10.70 -13.11 14.19
C GLN A 90 -11.21 -12.25 15.36
N CYS A 91 -10.94 -10.95 15.37
CA CYS A 91 -11.49 -10.01 16.35
C CYS A 91 -13.02 -10.05 16.36
N ARG A 92 -13.64 -10.00 15.16
CA ARG A 92 -15.10 -10.01 14.98
C ARG A 92 -15.73 -11.32 15.46
N ASP A 93 -15.12 -12.46 15.11
CA ASP A 93 -15.76 -13.77 15.25
C ASP A 93 -15.49 -14.42 16.61
N ALA A 94 -14.30 -14.23 17.18
CA ALA A 94 -13.92 -14.83 18.45
C ALA A 94 -14.08 -13.89 19.66
N TYR A 95 -14.17 -12.58 19.43
CA TYR A 95 -14.20 -11.56 20.50
C TYR A 95 -15.34 -10.55 20.31
N ASP A 96 -16.47 -10.99 19.74
CA ASP A 96 -17.69 -10.22 19.48
C ASP A 96 -18.24 -9.46 20.70
N LYS A 97 -18.03 -9.99 21.91
CA LYS A 97 -18.42 -9.36 23.18
C LYS A 97 -17.50 -8.21 23.62
N PHE A 98 -16.31 -8.11 23.04
CA PHE A 98 -15.27 -7.17 23.40
C PHE A 98 -15.16 -6.03 22.38
N VAL A 99 -15.32 -6.34 21.09
CA VAL A 99 -15.15 -5.37 20.00
C VAL A 99 -16.49 -4.94 19.39
N ASP A 100 -16.50 -3.77 18.74
CA ASP A 100 -17.66 -3.31 17.98
C ASP A 100 -17.65 -3.96 16.58
N LEU A 101 -18.64 -4.84 16.33
CA LEU A 101 -18.77 -5.58 15.08
C LEU A 101 -18.86 -4.68 13.84
N LYS A 102 -19.54 -3.53 13.94
CA LYS A 102 -19.68 -2.59 12.81
C LYS A 102 -18.35 -1.94 12.48
N ILE A 103 -17.53 -1.68 13.49
CA ILE A 103 -16.18 -1.14 13.28
C ILE A 103 -15.30 -2.21 12.62
N CYS A 104 -15.38 -3.47 13.07
CA CYS A 104 -14.66 -4.57 12.45
C CYS A 104 -15.04 -4.75 10.97
N GLU A 105 -16.33 -4.83 10.64
CA GLU A 105 -16.81 -4.96 9.26
C GLU A 105 -16.33 -3.81 8.37
N LYS A 106 -16.49 -2.56 8.85
CA LYS A 106 -16.01 -1.38 8.13
C LYS A 106 -14.49 -1.44 7.89
N LEU A 107 -13.72 -1.88 8.88
CA LEU A 107 -12.27 -1.98 8.76
C LEU A 107 -11.86 -3.09 7.79
N ILE A 108 -12.52 -4.24 7.81
CA ILE A 108 -12.31 -5.34 6.86
C ILE A 108 -12.53 -4.82 5.43
N ASP A 109 -13.67 -4.18 5.16
CA ASP A 109 -13.96 -3.57 3.86
C ASP A 109 -12.93 -2.50 3.45
N THR A 110 -12.44 -1.74 4.44
CA THR A 110 -11.42 -0.71 4.22
C THR A 110 -10.09 -1.34 3.83
N TYR A 111 -9.67 -2.43 4.47
CA TYR A 111 -8.44 -3.13 4.11
C TYR A 111 -8.56 -3.90 2.79
N ASP A 112 -9.72 -4.45 2.44
CA ASP A 112 -9.96 -4.98 1.09
C ASP A 112 -9.78 -3.87 0.03
N LYS A 113 -10.37 -2.69 0.28
CA LYS A 113 -10.18 -1.52 -0.59
C LYS A 113 -8.71 -1.12 -0.69
N ILE A 114 -7.96 -1.14 0.42
CA ILE A 114 -6.52 -0.86 0.42
C ILE A 114 -5.78 -1.88 -0.45
N SER A 115 -6.06 -3.18 -0.30
CA SER A 115 -5.45 -4.24 -1.12
C SER A 115 -5.71 -4.02 -2.62
N ARG A 116 -6.94 -3.68 -3.01
CA ARG A 116 -7.28 -3.33 -4.40
C ARG A 116 -6.55 -2.08 -4.89
N GLN A 117 -6.42 -1.05 -4.05
CA GLN A 117 -5.68 0.16 -4.39
C GLN A 117 -4.18 -0.09 -4.55
N LEU A 118 -3.58 -0.91 -3.69
CA LEU A 118 -2.17 -1.33 -3.79
C LEU A 118 -1.90 -2.06 -5.09
N TYR A 119 -2.77 -3.03 -5.44
CA TYR A 119 -2.67 -3.76 -6.70
C TYR A 119 -2.76 -2.83 -7.91
N ASN A 120 -3.74 -1.92 -7.93
CA ASN A 120 -3.89 -0.95 -9.01
C ASN A 120 -2.69 0.01 -9.10
N LEU A 121 -2.13 0.41 -7.96
CA LEU A 121 -0.93 1.25 -7.90
C LEU A 121 0.29 0.50 -8.49
N SER A 122 0.44 -0.79 -8.17
CA SER A 122 1.49 -1.65 -8.75
C SER A 122 1.36 -1.73 -10.27
N LEU A 123 0.17 -2.05 -10.80
CA LEU A 123 -0.07 -2.12 -12.24
C LEU A 123 0.21 -0.79 -12.94
N ALA A 124 -0.27 0.32 -12.36
CA ALA A 124 -0.05 1.64 -12.90
C ALA A 124 1.44 2.02 -12.90
N TRP A 125 2.18 1.66 -11.85
CA TRP A 125 3.60 1.95 -11.76
C TRP A 125 4.43 1.17 -12.77
N ASN A 126 4.14 -0.12 -12.96
CA ASN A 126 4.81 -0.96 -13.95
C ASN A 126 4.61 -0.40 -15.37
N LYS A 127 3.36 -0.08 -15.74
CA LYS A 127 3.04 0.54 -17.03
C LYS A 127 3.74 1.89 -17.22
N PHE A 128 3.76 2.74 -16.18
CA PHE A 128 4.47 4.02 -16.22
C PHE A 128 5.97 3.84 -16.49
N TYR A 129 6.59 2.88 -15.83
CA TYR A 129 8.02 2.62 -16.03
C TYR A 129 8.34 2.01 -17.39
N GLU A 130 7.53 1.06 -17.87
CA GLU A 130 7.69 0.48 -19.20
C GLU A 130 7.68 1.55 -20.29
N LYS A 131 6.71 2.48 -20.23
CA LYS A 131 6.63 3.63 -21.14
C LYS A 131 7.90 4.48 -21.06
N ARG A 132 8.31 4.86 -19.84
CA ARG A 132 9.53 5.66 -19.62
C ARG A 132 10.79 4.97 -20.15
N SER A 133 10.87 3.65 -20.00
CA SER A 133 11.99 2.84 -20.50
C SER A 133 12.00 2.77 -22.03
N TYR A 134 10.82 2.65 -22.67
CA TYR A 134 10.67 2.70 -24.12
C TYR A 134 11.11 4.07 -24.68
N ASP A 135 10.59 5.16 -24.13
CA ASP A 135 10.89 6.53 -24.56
C ASP A 135 12.41 6.83 -24.46
N ALA A 136 13.06 6.36 -23.39
CA ALA A 136 14.51 6.50 -23.21
C ALA A 136 15.32 5.73 -24.27
N ARG A 137 14.88 4.51 -24.65
CA ARG A 137 15.52 3.73 -25.73
C ARG A 137 15.35 4.40 -27.08
N LEU A 138 14.15 4.89 -27.38
CA LEU A 138 13.84 5.57 -28.66
C LEU A 138 14.71 6.82 -28.83
N THR A 139 14.82 7.64 -27.79
CA THR A 139 15.65 8.86 -27.78
C THR A 139 17.12 8.54 -28.06
N LYS A 140 17.66 7.50 -27.42
CA LYS A 140 19.05 7.06 -27.63
C LYS A 140 19.28 6.60 -29.07
N CYS A 141 18.35 5.85 -29.66
CA CYS A 141 18.43 5.38 -31.04
C CYS A 141 18.46 6.56 -32.03
N ILE A 142 17.56 7.54 -31.87
CA ILE A 142 17.51 8.72 -32.74
C ILE A 142 18.82 9.52 -32.69
N SER A 143 19.36 9.76 -31.48
CA SER A 143 20.63 10.49 -31.33
C SER A 143 21.83 9.79 -32.00
N GLN A 144 21.88 8.45 -31.93
CA GLN A 144 22.94 7.67 -32.57
C GLN A 144 22.84 7.73 -34.10
N THR A 145 21.61 7.70 -34.62
CA THR A 145 21.36 7.76 -36.07
C THR A 145 21.73 9.13 -36.65
N GLN A 146 21.40 10.23 -35.96
CA GLN A 146 21.79 11.59 -36.37
C GLN A 146 23.31 11.78 -36.33
N THR A 147 23.97 11.31 -35.26
CA THR A 147 25.44 11.38 -35.13
C THR A 147 26.17 10.63 -36.25
N ASN A 148 25.59 9.51 -36.73
CA ASN A 148 26.18 8.73 -37.81
C ASN A 148 25.97 9.38 -39.18
N TYR A 149 24.88 10.13 -39.37
CA TYR A 149 24.59 10.86 -40.60
C TYR A 149 25.50 12.10 -40.76
N GLU A 150 25.80 12.80 -39.67
CA GLU A 150 26.68 13.99 -39.67
C GLU A 150 28.18 13.66 -39.85
N ARG A 151 28.57 12.39 -39.74
CA ARG A 151 29.96 11.92 -39.94
C ARG A 151 30.24 11.38 -41.35
N GLN A 152 29.24 11.34 -42.22
CA GLN A 152 29.37 11.00 -43.64
C GLN A 152 29.40 12.28 -44.48
#